data_AF-A0AAJ1TZI4-F1
#
_entry.id   AF-A0AAJ1TZI4-F1
#
_cell.length_a   1.000
_cell.length_b   1.000
_cell.length_c   1.000
_cell.angle_alpha   90.00
_cell.angle_beta   90.00
_cell.angle_gamma   90.00
#
_symmetry.space_group_name_H-M   'P 1'
#
loop_
_entity.id
_entity.type
_entity.pdbx_description
1 polymer ?
#
loop_
_entity_poly.entity_id
_entity_poly.type
_entity_poly.pdbx_seq_one_letter_code
_entity_poly.pdbx_strand_id
1 'polypeptide(L)'
;MLTKIRYVFALTLFWVSSTVLTRAEDAPFGLSWGPVTTVPRPSMIDREANITALFYFHDQPPASGRDTQQVVLEVCQAEGLQQIIWVSRTFAESEIPPAYAAIYQEGIRRYGEPRVGGTPQATVWPDGRTLLAVRPVVGGGKRIIMVASGELYERCSLAHKAATGHPATVHTSDLLEPWERRTAP
;
A
#
# COMPACT_ATOMS: atom_id res chain seq x y z
N MET A 1 -20.17 77.45 -2.71
CA MET A 1 -19.04 76.53 -2.94
C MET A 1 -19.26 75.29 -2.08
N LEU A 2 -19.64 74.17 -2.69
CA LEU A 2 -19.79 72.87 -2.02
C LEU A 2 -18.45 72.14 -2.03
N THR A 3 -18.00 71.63 -0.89
CA THR A 3 -16.82 70.75 -0.82
C THR A 3 -17.23 69.39 -0.27
N LYS A 4 -16.95 68.36 -1.07
CA LYS A 4 -17.42 66.97 -1.00
C LYS A 4 -16.80 66.18 0.14
N ILE A 5 -17.63 65.37 0.80
CA ILE A 5 -17.25 64.28 1.71
C ILE A 5 -16.72 63.11 0.85
N ARG A 6 -15.51 62.61 1.17
CA ARG A 6 -14.94 61.40 0.57
C ARG A 6 -15.15 60.23 1.52
N TYR A 7 -16.01 59.27 1.14
CA TYR A 7 -16.10 57.96 1.76
C TYR A 7 -15.09 57.03 1.08
N VAL A 8 -14.21 56.41 1.86
CA VAL A 8 -13.35 55.31 1.42
C VAL A 8 -13.96 54.03 1.97
N PHE A 9 -14.54 53.21 1.08
CA PHE A 9 -14.97 51.85 1.40
C PHE A 9 -13.74 50.93 1.39
N ALA A 10 -13.37 50.40 2.55
CA ALA A 10 -12.42 49.30 2.65
C ALA A 10 -13.18 47.98 2.44
N LEU A 11 -12.97 47.30 1.31
CA LEU A 11 -13.44 45.94 1.08
C LEU A 11 -12.39 44.97 1.63
N THR A 12 -12.63 44.40 2.82
CA THR A 12 -11.86 43.26 3.32
C THR A 12 -12.47 41.98 2.75
N LEU A 13 -11.82 41.40 1.74
CA LEU A 13 -12.11 40.06 1.25
C LEU A 13 -11.61 39.03 2.28
N PHE A 14 -12.52 38.53 3.11
CA PHE A 14 -12.27 37.36 3.94
C PHE A 14 -12.23 36.11 3.04
N TRP A 15 -11.04 35.64 2.72
CA TRP A 15 -10.81 34.30 2.19
C TRP A 15 -11.11 33.30 3.30
N VAL A 16 -12.28 32.68 3.26
CA VAL A 16 -12.57 31.50 4.07
C VAL A 16 -11.88 30.34 3.38
N SER A 17 -10.66 30.00 3.84
CA SER A 17 -10.03 28.74 3.48
C SER A 17 -10.85 27.61 4.09
N SER A 18 -11.74 27.02 3.30
CA SER A 18 -12.33 25.73 3.63
C SER A 18 -11.20 24.71 3.69
N THR A 19 -10.73 24.40 4.90
CA THR A 19 -9.94 23.19 5.12
C THR A 19 -10.85 22.01 4.81
N VAL A 20 -10.72 21.46 3.61
CA VAL A 20 -11.29 20.16 3.27
C VAL A 20 -10.61 19.18 4.21
N LEU A 21 -11.34 18.74 5.24
CA LEU A 21 -10.93 17.61 6.06
C LEU A 21 -11.03 16.38 5.15
N THR A 22 -9.96 16.07 4.42
CA THR A 22 -9.87 14.82 3.67
C THR A 22 -10.01 13.70 4.69
N ARG A 23 -11.15 13.00 4.64
CA ARG A 23 -11.35 11.79 5.42
C ARG A 23 -10.22 10.84 5.04
N ALA A 24 -9.43 10.41 6.03
CA ALA A 24 -8.37 9.44 5.80
C ALA A 24 -9.00 8.20 5.14
N GLU A 25 -8.51 7.84 3.96
CA GLU A 25 -9.00 6.68 3.21
C GLU A 25 -8.62 5.41 3.97
N ASP A 26 -9.57 4.48 4.12
CA ASP A 26 -9.38 3.25 4.88
C ASP A 26 -8.33 2.35 4.18
N ALA A 27 -7.34 1.90 4.94
CA ALA A 27 -6.35 0.92 4.52
C ALA A 27 -6.65 -0.47 5.16
N PRO A 28 -6.03 -1.55 4.64
CA PRO A 28 -6.08 -2.86 5.29
C PRO A 28 -5.67 -2.83 6.78
N PHE A 29 -6.09 -3.85 7.53
CA PHE A 29 -5.78 -4.05 8.96
C PHE A 29 -6.28 -2.95 9.91
N GLY A 30 -7.32 -2.21 9.52
CA GLY A 30 -7.87 -1.12 10.34
C GLY A 30 -6.97 0.11 10.38
N LEU A 31 -6.02 0.21 9.44
CA LEU A 31 -5.16 1.36 9.24
C LEU A 31 -5.84 2.37 8.31
N SER A 32 -5.18 3.51 8.10
CA SER A 32 -5.58 4.50 7.10
C SER A 32 -4.38 4.85 6.21
N TRP A 33 -4.63 5.14 4.95
CA TRP A 33 -3.62 5.72 4.08
C TRP A 33 -3.27 7.13 4.55
N GLY A 34 -2.03 7.58 4.30
CA GLY A 34 -1.61 8.92 4.71
C GLY A 34 -0.77 8.93 6.00
N PRO A 35 -0.67 10.09 6.68
CA PRO A 35 0.21 10.28 7.84
C PRO A 35 0.02 9.22 8.92
N VAL A 36 1.13 8.61 9.35
CA VAL A 36 1.13 7.57 10.40
C VAL A 36 1.52 8.20 11.72
N THR A 37 0.57 8.32 12.65
CA THR A 37 0.82 8.80 14.01
C THR A 37 0.92 7.68 15.03
N THR A 38 0.27 6.54 14.76
CA THR A 38 0.29 5.35 15.64
C THR A 38 0.26 4.07 14.81
N VAL A 39 1.27 3.22 15.00
CA VAL A 39 1.30 1.82 14.55
C VAL A 39 1.83 0.94 15.68
N PRO A 40 1.47 -0.35 15.72
CA PRO A 40 2.11 -1.29 16.63
C PRO A 40 3.63 -1.30 16.42
N ARG A 41 4.38 -1.65 17.47
CA ARG A 41 5.83 -1.78 17.38
C ARG A 41 6.19 -2.88 16.37
N PRO A 42 6.99 -2.60 15.33
CA PRO A 42 7.37 -3.60 14.35
C PRO A 42 8.41 -4.57 14.90
N SER A 43 8.48 -5.75 14.30
CA SER A 43 9.53 -6.76 14.54
C SER A 43 10.88 -6.28 14.00
N MET A 44 10.88 -5.62 12.85
CA MET A 44 12.06 -5.09 12.18
C MET A 44 11.73 -3.82 11.42
N ILE A 45 12.71 -2.92 11.27
CA ILE A 45 12.59 -1.68 10.51
C ILE A 45 13.73 -1.65 9.51
N ASP A 46 13.40 -1.36 8.25
CA ASP A 46 14.36 -1.03 7.21
C ASP A 46 14.08 0.37 6.67
N ARG A 47 15.12 1.07 6.22
CA ARG A 47 15.02 2.44 5.70
C ARG A 47 15.89 2.61 4.47
N GLU A 48 15.26 3.08 3.41
CA GLU A 48 15.94 3.41 2.17
C GLU A 48 15.36 4.70 1.59
N ALA A 49 16.20 5.72 1.47
CA ALA A 49 15.83 7.06 1.03
C ALA A 49 14.59 7.60 1.78
N ASN A 50 13.50 7.87 1.05
CA ASN A 50 12.25 8.42 1.57
C ASN A 50 11.26 7.34 2.06
N ILE A 51 11.65 6.07 2.14
CA ILE A 51 10.78 4.96 2.57
C ILE A 51 11.30 4.33 3.85
N THR A 52 10.40 4.11 4.80
CA THR A 52 10.61 3.26 5.97
C THR A 52 9.71 2.04 5.85
N ALA A 53 10.29 0.85 5.74
CA ALA A 53 9.57 -0.42 5.75
C ALA A 53 9.48 -0.95 7.19
N LEU A 54 8.27 -1.20 7.66
CA LEU A 54 7.97 -1.75 8.98
C LEU A 54 7.51 -3.19 8.82
N PHE A 55 8.27 -4.12 9.38
CA PHE A 55 8.05 -5.56 9.23
C PHE A 55 7.37 -6.11 10.48
N TYR A 56 6.28 -6.83 10.27
CA TYR A 56 5.53 -7.52 11.30
C TYR A 56 5.48 -9.00 10.95
N PHE A 57 6.18 -9.81 11.73
CA PHE A 57 6.13 -11.26 11.55
C PHE A 57 4.93 -11.86 12.27
N HIS A 58 4.63 -13.12 11.94
CA HIS A 58 3.56 -13.93 12.54
C HIS A 58 3.39 -13.68 14.04
N ASP A 59 2.13 -13.68 14.49
CA ASP A 59 1.68 -13.43 15.87
C ASP A 59 1.90 -12.01 16.40
N GLN A 60 2.29 -11.05 15.55
CA GLN A 60 2.37 -9.63 15.93
C GLN A 60 1.37 -8.80 15.13
N PRO A 61 0.54 -7.95 15.74
CA PRO A 61 -0.34 -7.05 14.99
C PRO A 61 0.47 -6.15 14.04
N PRO A 62 0.05 -5.98 12.77
CA PRO A 62 -1.17 -6.49 12.13
C PRO A 62 -1.10 -7.93 11.57
N ALA A 63 0.06 -8.59 11.59
CA ALA A 63 0.30 -9.96 11.15
C ALA A 63 -0.23 -11.05 12.11
N SER A 64 -1.42 -10.86 12.69
CA SER A 64 -1.99 -11.77 13.71
C SER A 64 -2.89 -12.89 13.15
N GLY A 65 -3.15 -12.90 11.85
CA GLY A 65 -3.99 -13.94 11.23
C GLY A 65 -3.28 -15.29 11.14
N ARG A 66 -4.01 -16.39 11.34
CA ARG A 66 -3.46 -17.77 11.28
C ARG A 66 -2.64 -18.06 10.03
N ASP A 67 -3.11 -17.59 8.87
CA ASP A 67 -2.44 -17.82 7.59
C ASP A 67 -1.44 -16.71 7.24
N THR A 68 -1.22 -15.74 8.13
CA THR A 68 -0.31 -14.61 7.90
C THR A 68 1.09 -14.95 8.38
N GLN A 69 2.05 -14.96 7.47
CA GLN A 69 3.47 -15.06 7.82
C GLN A 69 4.04 -13.70 8.16
N GLN A 70 3.64 -12.68 7.40
CA GLN A 70 4.23 -11.36 7.46
C GLN A 70 3.29 -10.29 6.92
N VAL A 71 3.32 -9.11 7.54
CA VAL A 71 2.82 -7.87 6.97
C VAL A 71 3.97 -6.87 6.92
N VAL A 72 4.12 -6.18 5.79
CA VAL A 72 5.03 -5.04 5.64
C VAL A 72 4.21 -3.79 5.40
N LEU A 73 4.53 -2.74 6.14
CA LEU A 73 3.99 -1.40 5.92
C LEU A 73 5.12 -0.54 5.35
N GLU A 74 4.96 -0.01 4.14
CA GLU A 74 5.88 1.00 3.62
C GLU A 74 5.33 2.40 3.88
N VAL A 75 6.07 3.13 4.71
CA VAL A 75 5.78 4.50 5.11
C VAL A 75 6.69 5.45 4.35
N CYS A 76 6.09 6.22 3.45
CA CYS A 76 6.73 7.30 2.73
C CYS A 76 6.91 8.51 3.64
N GLN A 77 8.06 9.17 3.58
CA GLN A 77 8.41 10.27 4.47
C GLN A 77 7.42 11.44 4.39
N ALA A 78 6.92 11.79 3.20
CA ALA A 78 6.00 12.90 3.00
C ALA A 78 4.54 12.47 2.99
N GLU A 79 4.24 11.30 2.41
CA GLU A 79 2.88 10.82 2.19
C GLU A 79 2.36 9.88 3.30
N GLY A 80 3.20 9.44 4.22
CA GLY A 80 2.86 8.45 5.25
C GLY A 80 2.67 7.04 4.69
N LEU A 81 1.76 6.25 5.24
CA LEU A 81 1.51 4.87 4.80
C LEU A 81 0.97 4.89 3.37
N GLN A 82 1.70 4.25 2.46
CA GLN A 82 1.34 4.19 1.03
C GLN A 82 1.44 2.80 0.43
N GLN A 83 1.99 1.81 1.13
CA GLN A 83 1.89 0.41 0.71
C GLN A 83 1.73 -0.53 1.90
N ILE A 84 0.89 -1.54 1.72
CA ILE A 84 0.77 -2.68 2.62
C ILE A 84 0.99 -3.95 1.79
N ILE A 85 1.94 -4.77 2.23
CA ILE A 85 2.22 -6.09 1.66
C ILE A 85 1.85 -7.14 2.69
N TRP A 86 0.88 -7.99 2.37
CA TRP A 86 0.55 -9.17 3.15
C TRP A 86 1.12 -10.42 2.48
N VAL A 87 1.81 -11.25 3.26
CA VAL A 87 2.40 -12.51 2.81
C VAL A 87 1.86 -13.64 3.67
N SER A 88 1.29 -14.64 3.01
CA SER A 88 0.80 -15.83 3.70
C SER A 88 1.93 -16.73 4.20
N ARG A 89 1.61 -17.65 5.11
CA ARG A 89 2.42 -18.85 5.32
C ARG A 89 2.55 -19.64 4.01
N THR A 90 3.51 -20.57 3.96
CA THR A 90 3.56 -21.54 2.88
C THR A 90 2.37 -22.51 2.99
N PHE A 91 1.73 -22.75 1.86
CA PHE A 91 0.63 -23.68 1.67
C PHE A 91 1.08 -24.85 0.78
N ALA A 92 0.51 -26.02 1.03
CA ALA A 92 0.50 -27.11 0.05
C ALA A 92 -0.37 -26.71 -1.16
N GLU A 93 -0.11 -27.33 -2.32
CA GLU A 93 -0.84 -27.06 -3.57
C GLU A 93 -2.37 -27.18 -3.37
N SER A 94 -2.82 -28.17 -2.62
CA SER A 94 -4.24 -28.43 -2.33
C SER A 94 -4.89 -27.39 -1.43
N GLU A 95 -4.11 -26.66 -0.63
CA GLU A 95 -4.62 -25.60 0.27
C GLU A 95 -4.79 -24.25 -0.45
N ILE A 96 -4.14 -24.07 -1.60
CA ILE A 96 -4.14 -22.78 -2.32
C ILE A 96 -5.53 -22.34 -2.76
N PRO A 97 -6.38 -23.17 -3.41
CA PRO A 97 -7.68 -22.71 -3.89
C PRO A 97 -8.58 -22.10 -2.80
N PRO A 98 -8.83 -22.76 -1.64
CA PRO A 98 -9.66 -22.17 -0.59
C PRO A 98 -9.01 -20.95 0.08
N ALA A 99 -7.68 -20.95 0.28
CA ALA A 99 -6.98 -19.81 0.86
C ALA A 99 -7.03 -18.58 -0.06
N TYR A 100 -6.82 -18.79 -1.37
CA TYR A 100 -6.92 -17.74 -2.38
C TYR A 100 -8.33 -17.16 -2.45
N ALA A 101 -9.35 -18.02 -2.45
CA ALA A 101 -10.74 -17.59 -2.49
C ALA A 101 -11.10 -16.66 -1.31
N ALA A 102 -10.64 -16.96 -0.09
CA ALA A 102 -10.90 -16.13 1.08
C ALA A 102 -10.32 -14.70 0.93
N ILE A 103 -9.06 -14.59 0.48
CA ILE A 103 -8.41 -13.28 0.28
C ILE A 103 -9.01 -12.54 -0.94
N TYR A 104 -9.35 -13.28 -1.99
CA TYR A 104 -10.03 -12.74 -3.16
C TYR A 104 -11.38 -12.09 -2.80
N GLN A 105 -12.18 -12.73 -1.94
CA GLN A 105 -13.44 -12.16 -1.45
C GLN A 105 -13.23 -10.90 -0.60
N GLU A 106 -12.19 -10.86 0.22
CA GLU A 106 -11.82 -9.63 0.95
C GLU A 106 -11.40 -8.51 -0.01
N GLY A 107 -10.69 -8.86 -1.09
CA GLY A 107 -10.38 -7.95 -2.19
C GLY A 107 -11.65 -7.39 -2.84
N ILE A 108 -12.63 -8.25 -3.15
CA ILE A 108 -13.92 -7.81 -3.70
C ILE A 108 -14.62 -6.86 -2.75
N ARG A 109 -14.72 -7.23 -1.47
CA ARG A 109 -15.41 -6.43 -0.45
C ARG A 109 -14.82 -5.02 -0.31
N ARG A 110 -13.50 -4.87 -0.48
CA ARG A 110 -12.80 -3.59 -0.32
C ARG A 110 -12.70 -2.78 -1.60
N TYR A 111 -12.44 -3.44 -2.72
CA TYR A 111 -11.99 -2.78 -3.95
C TYR A 111 -12.93 -3.00 -5.15
N GLY A 112 -14.04 -3.73 -4.95
CA GLY A 112 -15.00 -4.07 -6.01
C GLY A 112 -14.54 -5.25 -6.88
N GLU A 113 -15.10 -5.40 -8.08
CA GLU A 113 -14.70 -6.50 -8.97
C GLU A 113 -13.31 -6.25 -9.59
N PRO A 114 -12.43 -7.28 -9.66
CA PRO A 114 -11.14 -7.14 -10.32
C PRO A 114 -11.28 -7.06 -11.86
N ARG A 115 -10.20 -6.68 -12.55
CA ARG A 115 -10.18 -6.66 -14.02
C ARG A 115 -10.31 -8.07 -14.58
N VAL A 116 -11.23 -8.24 -15.53
CA VAL A 116 -11.34 -9.45 -16.36
C VAL A 116 -10.06 -9.60 -17.20
N GLY A 117 -9.50 -10.80 -17.23
CA GLY A 117 -8.27 -11.10 -18.01
C GLY A 117 -6.96 -10.98 -17.24
N GLY A 118 -6.98 -11.06 -15.90
CA GLY A 118 -5.77 -11.27 -15.09
C GLY A 118 -5.01 -12.52 -15.52
N THR A 119 -3.72 -12.60 -15.19
CA THR A 119 -2.95 -13.82 -15.44
C THR A 119 -3.43 -14.92 -14.48
N PRO A 120 -3.25 -16.22 -14.79
CA PRO A 120 -3.63 -17.31 -13.89
C PRO A 120 -2.96 -17.25 -12.51
N GLN A 121 -1.96 -16.39 -12.37
CA GLN A 121 -1.08 -16.27 -11.21
C GLN A 121 -1.23 -14.91 -10.50
N ALA A 122 -2.05 -13.99 -11.02
CA ALA A 122 -2.31 -12.70 -10.39
C ALA A 122 -3.68 -12.12 -10.76
N THR A 123 -4.44 -11.72 -9.75
CA THR A 123 -5.62 -10.86 -9.87
C THR A 123 -5.22 -9.42 -9.58
N VAL A 124 -5.68 -8.48 -10.42
CA VAL A 124 -5.41 -7.05 -10.27
C VAL A 124 -6.73 -6.28 -10.29
N TRP A 125 -6.88 -5.34 -9.37
CA TRP A 125 -8.06 -4.48 -9.28
C TRP A 125 -8.02 -3.29 -10.25
N PRO A 126 -9.16 -2.67 -10.58
CA PRO A 126 -9.27 -1.71 -11.70
C PRO A 126 -8.31 -0.53 -11.67
N ASP A 127 -7.95 -0.03 -10.48
CA ASP A 127 -7.02 1.08 -10.30
C ASP A 127 -5.54 0.67 -10.34
N GLY A 128 -5.24 -0.63 -10.44
CA GLY A 128 -3.88 -1.17 -10.45
C GLY A 128 -3.15 -1.04 -9.10
N ARG A 129 -3.80 -0.48 -8.07
CA ARG A 129 -3.20 -0.25 -6.75
C ARG A 129 -3.26 -1.49 -5.85
N THR A 130 -4.09 -2.46 -6.21
CA THR A 130 -4.21 -3.72 -5.47
C THR A 130 -3.99 -4.92 -6.38
N LEU A 131 -3.12 -5.84 -5.93
CA LEU A 131 -2.88 -7.11 -6.58
C LEU A 131 -2.90 -8.27 -5.58
N LEU A 132 -3.34 -9.43 -6.05
CA LEU A 132 -3.30 -10.69 -5.33
C LEU A 132 -2.60 -11.72 -6.21
N ALA A 133 -1.61 -12.42 -5.67
CA ALA A 133 -0.71 -13.27 -6.44
C ALA A 133 -0.39 -14.57 -5.71
N VAL A 134 -0.22 -15.66 -6.46
CA VAL A 134 0.32 -16.93 -5.93
C VAL A 134 1.75 -17.12 -6.42
N ARG A 135 2.68 -17.43 -5.52
CA ARG A 135 4.10 -17.62 -5.84
C ARG A 135 4.66 -18.92 -5.27
N PRO A 136 5.52 -19.63 -6.03
CA PRO A 136 6.25 -20.76 -5.48
C PRO A 136 7.22 -20.28 -4.38
N VAL A 137 7.49 -21.15 -3.43
CA VAL A 137 8.51 -20.94 -2.39
C VAL A 137 9.69 -21.88 -2.64
N VAL A 138 10.91 -21.38 -2.47
CA VAL A 138 12.12 -22.21 -2.55
C VAL A 138 12.04 -23.30 -1.49
N GLY A 139 12.25 -24.56 -1.89
CA GLY A 139 12.06 -25.71 -1.00
C GLY A 139 10.66 -26.32 -1.03
N GLY A 140 9.74 -25.76 -1.83
CA GLY A 140 8.44 -26.35 -2.13
C GLY A 140 7.25 -25.57 -1.56
N GLY A 141 6.06 -25.91 -2.05
CA GLY A 141 4.82 -25.24 -1.71
C GLY A 141 4.65 -23.87 -2.41
N LYS A 142 3.58 -23.18 -2.04
CA LYS A 142 3.20 -21.88 -2.60
C LYS A 142 2.79 -20.92 -1.50
N ARG A 143 2.97 -19.63 -1.73
CA ARG A 143 2.48 -18.54 -0.88
C ARG A 143 1.55 -17.63 -1.66
N ILE A 144 0.64 -16.99 -0.95
CA ILE A 144 -0.24 -15.97 -1.46
C ILE A 144 0.31 -14.62 -0.99
N ILE A 145 0.39 -13.65 -1.90
CA ILE A 145 0.87 -12.30 -1.64
C ILE A 145 -0.22 -11.34 -2.07
N MET A 146 -0.62 -10.44 -1.18
CA MET A 146 -1.48 -9.32 -1.51
C MET A 146 -0.73 -8.02 -1.30
N VAL A 147 -0.77 -7.14 -2.30
CA VAL A 147 -0.20 -5.79 -2.22
C VAL A 147 -1.34 -4.82 -2.39
N ALA A 148 -1.44 -3.84 -1.51
CA ALA A 148 -2.35 -2.71 -1.64
C ALA A 148 -1.55 -1.42 -1.49
N SER A 149 -1.82 -0.46 -2.38
CA SER A 149 -1.14 0.84 -2.40
C SER A 149 -2.13 1.99 -2.23
N GLY A 150 -1.70 3.03 -1.51
CA GLY A 150 -2.43 4.29 -1.39
C GLY A 150 -2.35 5.12 -2.68
N GLU A 151 -3.23 6.12 -2.80
CA GLU A 151 -3.30 7.00 -3.99
C GLU A 151 -2.01 7.78 -4.28
N LEU A 152 -1.18 8.03 -3.26
CA LEU A 152 0.05 8.82 -3.38
C LEU A 152 1.31 7.94 -3.52
N TYR A 153 1.17 6.62 -3.60
CA TYR A 153 2.30 5.71 -3.72
C TYR A 153 3.21 6.02 -4.92
N GLU A 154 2.64 6.34 -6.08
CA GLU A 154 3.44 6.66 -7.28
C GLU A 154 4.29 7.93 -7.09
N ARG A 155 3.76 8.93 -6.36
CA ARG A 155 4.54 10.14 -6.03
C ARG A 155 5.74 9.78 -5.16
N CYS A 156 5.51 8.97 -4.14
CA CYS A 156 6.57 8.48 -3.26
C CYS A 156 7.61 7.64 -4.02
N SER A 157 7.16 6.75 -4.90
CA SER A 157 8.01 5.90 -5.75
C SER A 157 8.90 6.73 -6.70
N LEU A 158 8.37 7.82 -7.26
CA LEU A 158 9.15 8.75 -8.09
C LEU A 158 10.21 9.50 -7.27
N ALA A 159 9.86 9.97 -6.07
CA ALA A 159 10.82 10.62 -5.17
C ALA A 159 11.91 9.64 -4.69
N HIS A 160 11.53 8.39 -4.44
CA HIS A 160 12.45 7.30 -4.12
C HIS A 160 13.44 7.07 -5.27
N LYS A 161 12.94 6.93 -6.50
CA LYS A 161 13.76 6.76 -7.70
C LYS A 161 14.75 7.91 -7.92
N ALA A 162 14.35 9.14 -7.64
CA ALA A 162 15.24 10.29 -7.74
C ALA A 162 16.43 10.20 -6.75
N ALA A 163 16.24 9.52 -5.61
CA ALA A 163 17.25 9.35 -4.58
C ALA A 163 18.09 8.06 -4.73
N THR A 164 17.50 6.96 -5.21
CA THR A 164 18.15 5.62 -5.24
C THR A 164 18.49 5.12 -6.64
N GLY A 165 17.88 5.71 -7.69
CA GLY A 165 18.03 5.25 -9.07
C GLY A 165 17.02 4.18 -9.50
N HIS A 166 16.21 3.63 -8.60
CA HIS A 166 15.14 2.67 -8.93
C HIS A 166 13.79 3.05 -8.27
N PRO A 167 12.63 2.72 -8.88
CA PRO A 167 11.34 2.98 -8.24
C PRO A 167 11.12 2.08 -7.02
N ALA A 168 10.26 2.52 -6.11
CA ALA A 168 9.89 1.75 -4.91
C ALA A 168 9.22 0.42 -5.25
N THR A 169 8.58 0.31 -6.42
CA THR A 169 7.97 -0.94 -6.91
C THR A 169 8.96 -2.10 -7.03
N VAL A 170 10.27 -1.83 -7.07
CA VAL A 170 11.30 -2.88 -7.05
C VAL A 170 11.26 -3.68 -5.74
N HIS A 171 11.00 -3.05 -4.60
CA HIS A 171 10.94 -3.74 -3.30
C HIS A 171 9.85 -4.81 -3.29
N THR A 172 8.73 -4.52 -3.94
CA THR A 172 7.61 -5.45 -4.07
C THR A 172 7.81 -6.47 -5.20
N SER A 173 8.45 -6.09 -6.31
CA SER A 173 8.66 -7.01 -7.43
C SER A 173 9.50 -8.21 -7.03
N ASP A 174 10.50 -8.02 -6.17
CA ASP A 174 11.33 -9.14 -5.66
C ASP A 174 10.53 -10.21 -4.91
N LEU A 175 9.38 -9.85 -4.34
CA LEU A 175 8.47 -10.79 -3.70
C LEU A 175 7.60 -11.52 -4.72
N LEU A 176 7.30 -10.84 -5.83
CA LEU A 176 6.40 -11.26 -6.90
C LEU A 176 7.11 -11.90 -8.10
N GLU A 177 8.43 -11.83 -8.20
CA GLU A 177 9.16 -12.46 -9.29
C GLU A 177 9.48 -13.93 -8.98
N PRO A 178 9.20 -14.86 -9.93
CA PRO A 178 9.64 -16.24 -9.81
C PRO A 178 11.15 -16.30 -9.60
N TRP A 179 11.58 -17.09 -8.61
CA TRP A 179 13.00 -17.29 -8.29
C TRP A 179 13.82 -17.68 -9.54
N GLU A 180 13.25 -18.46 -10.46
CA GLU A 180 13.89 -18.96 -11.68
C GLU A 180 14.36 -17.84 -12.63
N ARG A 181 13.77 -16.64 -12.56
CA ARG A 181 14.21 -15.48 -13.37
C ARG A 181 15.33 -14.67 -12.72
N ARG A 182 15.62 -14.87 -11.42
CA ARG A 182 16.74 -14.21 -10.73
C ARG A 182 18.08 -14.92 -10.91
N THR A 183 18.07 -16.16 -11.38
CA THR A 183 19.28 -16.98 -11.61
C THR A 183 19.53 -17.32 -13.07
N ALA A 184 18.76 -16.74 -14.00
CA ALA A 184 19.11 -16.81 -15.41
C ALA A 184 20.31 -15.86 -15.66
N PRO A 185 21.39 -16.33 -16.32
CA PRO A 185 22.58 -15.54 -16.60
C PRO A 185 22.32 -14.36 -17.55
#